data_AF-F0U8D1-F1
#
_entry.id   AF-F0U8D1-F1
#
_cell.length_a   1.000
_cell.length_b   1.000
_cell.length_c   1.000
_cell.angle_alpha   90.00
_cell.angle_beta   90.00
_cell.angle_gamma   90.00
#
_symmetry.space_group_name_H-M   'P 1'
#
loop_
_entity.id
_entity.type
_entity.pdbx_description
1 polymer ?
#
loop_
_entity_poly.entity_id
_entity_poly.type
_entity_poly.pdbx_seq_one_letter_code
_entity_poly.pdbx_strand_id
1 'polypeptide(L)'
;MEGCNRREVGGADDGSDNDDSISAELQAINHIRDILDPSMLPALATHNFQSPVFLGYGSADEKVSVNLGQSMVDFLQKRLDMDVTWKAYGGFGHWCKVPDEIHDIVQFFEGEGWCAVLKR
;
A
#
# COMPACT_ATOMS: atom_id res chain seq x y z
N MET A 1 23.98 -46.79 -66.19
CA MET A 1 22.60 -47.29 -66.01
C MET A 1 22.59 -48.13 -64.74
N GLU A 2 21.50 -48.03 -63.96
CA GLU A 2 21.23 -48.72 -62.68
C GLU A 2 22.10 -48.22 -61.51
N GLY A 3 21.61 -47.82 -60.34
CA GLY A 3 20.30 -47.94 -59.71
C GLY A 3 20.45 -48.52 -58.29
N CYS A 4 19.94 -47.80 -57.28
CA CYS A 4 19.50 -48.28 -55.96
C CYS A 4 20.47 -48.29 -54.73
N ASN A 5 20.32 -47.23 -53.91
CA ASN A 5 19.98 -47.20 -52.47
C ASN A 5 20.95 -47.78 -51.40
N ARG A 6 21.33 -46.94 -50.43
CA ARG A 6 21.64 -47.38 -49.05
C ARG A 6 21.16 -46.32 -48.04
N ARG A 7 20.28 -46.80 -47.16
CA ARG A 7 19.77 -46.14 -45.96
C ARG A 7 20.91 -45.78 -45.02
N GLU A 8 20.87 -44.58 -44.44
CA GLU A 8 21.53 -44.31 -43.17
C GLU A 8 20.46 -43.94 -42.13
N VAL A 9 20.55 -44.65 -41.01
CA VAL A 9 19.77 -44.51 -39.79
C VAL A 9 20.57 -43.62 -38.84
N GLY A 10 19.91 -42.66 -38.21
CA GLY A 10 20.48 -41.84 -37.13
C GLY A 10 19.92 -40.42 -37.19
N GLY A 11 19.34 -39.83 -36.16
CA GLY A 11 19.02 -40.27 -34.81
C GLY A 11 17.90 -39.35 -34.30
N ALA A 12 17.18 -39.80 -33.28
CA ALA A 12 16.31 -38.92 -32.51
C ALA A 12 17.18 -37.92 -31.74
N ASP A 13 16.83 -36.64 -31.81
CA ASP A 13 17.08 -35.73 -30.69
C ASP A 13 15.90 -34.77 -30.59
N ASP A 14 14.89 -35.26 -29.88
CA ASP A 14 13.85 -34.50 -29.23
C ASP A 14 14.48 -33.76 -28.05
N GLY A 15 15.10 -32.61 -28.34
CA GLY A 15 15.70 -31.71 -27.38
C GLY A 15 15.00 -30.37 -27.43
N SER A 16 13.75 -30.32 -26.95
CA SER A 16 13.08 -29.06 -26.61
C SER A 16 13.77 -28.44 -25.40
N ASP A 17 14.95 -27.85 -25.60
CA ASP A 17 15.59 -26.96 -24.64
C ASP A 17 14.81 -25.64 -24.62
N ASN A 18 13.64 -25.68 -24.01
CA ASN A 18 12.97 -24.49 -23.51
C ASN A 18 13.75 -24.07 -22.27
N ASP A 19 14.96 -23.54 -22.51
CA ASP A 19 15.80 -22.90 -21.50
C ASP A 19 14.95 -21.80 -20.88
N ASP A 20 14.56 -22.02 -19.63
CA ASP A 20 13.97 -21.05 -18.71
C ASP A 20 15.01 -19.96 -18.41
N SER A 21 15.46 -19.28 -19.46
CA SER A 21 16.22 -18.05 -19.44
C SER A 21 15.30 -17.01 -18.82
N ILE A 22 15.32 -16.99 -17.49
CA ILE A 22 14.73 -15.94 -16.68
C ILE A 22 15.14 -14.64 -17.34
N SER A 23 14.17 -13.88 -17.87
CA SER A 23 14.42 -12.62 -18.59
C SER A 23 15.47 -11.82 -17.83
N ALA A 24 16.41 -11.20 -18.54
CA ALA A 24 17.45 -10.37 -17.93
C ALA A 24 16.87 -9.35 -16.93
N GLU A 25 15.62 -8.93 -17.15
CA GLU A 25 14.83 -8.08 -16.25
C GLU A 25 14.55 -8.77 -14.90
N LEU A 26 14.09 -10.03 -14.93
CA LEU A 26 13.85 -10.82 -13.72
C LEU A 26 15.16 -11.15 -12.98
N GLN A 27 16.25 -11.40 -13.70
CA GLN A 27 17.57 -11.58 -13.08
C GLN A 27 18.04 -10.30 -12.37
N ALA A 28 17.89 -9.13 -13.01
CA ALA A 28 18.22 -7.85 -12.40
C ALA A 28 17.36 -7.56 -11.17
N ILE A 29 16.05 -7.83 -11.24
CA ILE A 29 15.12 -7.67 -10.10
C ILE A 29 15.53 -8.56 -8.93
N ASN A 30 15.83 -9.84 -9.19
CA ASN A 30 16.25 -10.77 -8.15
C ASN A 30 17.60 -10.38 -7.55
N HIS A 31 18.53 -9.89 -8.35
CA HIS A 31 19.83 -9.42 -7.87
C HIS A 31 19.71 -8.17 -6.98
N ILE A 32 18.86 -7.22 -7.37
CA ILE A 32 18.57 -6.04 -6.53
C ILE A 32 17.93 -6.46 -5.21
N ARG A 33 17.01 -7.44 -5.23
CA ARG A 33 16.42 -8.00 -4.01
C ARG A 33 17.48 -8.65 -3.11
N ASP A 34 18.40 -9.42 -3.68
CA ASP A 34 19.46 -10.07 -2.91
C ASP A 34 20.41 -9.05 -2.25
N ILE A 35 20.81 -8.01 -2.99
CA ILE A 35 21.67 -6.92 -2.48
C ILE A 35 21.00 -6.16 -1.34
N LEU A 36 19.71 -5.86 -1.50
CA LEU A 36 18.98 -5.06 -0.53
C LEU A 36 18.51 -5.87 0.69
N ASP A 37 18.62 -7.20 0.65
CA ASP A 37 18.08 -8.15 1.64
C ASP A 37 16.80 -7.61 2.30
N PRO A 38 15.73 -7.32 1.52
CA PRO A 38 14.49 -6.87 2.09
C PRO A 38 13.95 -8.08 2.82
N SER A 39 14.22 -8.14 4.13
CA SER A 39 13.69 -9.15 5.01
C SER A 39 12.21 -9.28 4.68
N MET A 40 11.73 -10.50 4.40
CA MET A 40 10.29 -10.74 4.33
C MET A 40 9.72 -10.16 5.62
N LEU A 41 9.05 -9.01 5.52
CA LEU A 41 8.45 -8.38 6.68
C LEU A 41 7.55 -9.45 7.27
N PRO A 42 7.79 -9.92 8.51
CA PRO A 42 7.13 -11.09 9.05
C PRO A 42 5.64 -10.78 9.04
N ALA A 43 4.91 -11.33 8.05
CA ALA A 43 3.60 -10.87 7.57
C ALA A 43 3.00 -9.88 8.55
N LEU A 44 3.41 -8.60 8.44
CA LEU A 44 3.43 -7.62 9.54
C LEU A 44 2.22 -7.91 10.40
N ALA A 45 2.46 -8.56 11.56
CA ALA A 45 1.36 -8.99 12.39
C ALA A 45 0.47 -7.76 12.51
N THR A 46 -0.76 -7.85 12.03
CA THR A 46 -1.67 -6.73 11.76
C THR A 46 -2.16 -6.07 13.06
N HIS A 47 -1.43 -6.29 14.16
CA HIS A 47 -1.73 -5.93 15.53
C HIS A 47 -1.52 -4.45 15.86
N ASN A 48 -1.03 -3.62 14.93
CA ASN A 48 -0.63 -2.24 15.24
C ASN A 48 -1.54 -1.14 14.67
N PHE A 49 -2.69 -1.49 14.08
CA PHE A 49 -3.65 -0.50 13.56
C PHE A 49 -4.88 -0.28 14.46
N GLN A 50 -4.74 -0.53 15.77
CA GLN A 50 -5.83 -0.36 16.72
C GLN A 50 -6.02 1.08 17.22
N SER A 51 -5.08 1.99 16.94
CA SER A 51 -5.23 3.39 17.34
C SER A 51 -6.34 4.03 16.51
N PRO A 52 -7.38 4.60 17.15
CA PRO A 52 -8.37 5.43 16.46
C PRO A 52 -7.68 6.61 15.75
N VAL A 53 -8.20 6.99 14.59
CA VAL A 53 -7.67 8.09 13.76
C VAL A 53 -8.74 9.16 13.60
N PHE A 54 -8.36 10.42 13.85
CA PHE A 54 -9.18 11.57 13.49
C PHE A 54 -8.63 12.25 12.24
N LEU A 55 -9.50 12.52 11.27
CA LEU A 55 -9.15 13.23 10.04
C LEU A 55 -10.11 14.40 9.81
N GLY A 56 -9.63 15.61 10.09
CA GLY A 56 -10.30 16.87 9.79
C GLY A 56 -9.89 17.42 8.43
N TYR A 57 -10.83 18.00 7.68
CA TYR A 57 -10.55 18.51 6.34
C TYR A 57 -11.41 19.70 5.93
N GLY A 58 -10.81 20.72 5.31
CA GLY A 58 -11.54 21.85 4.74
C GLY A 58 -12.23 21.49 3.42
N SER A 59 -13.56 21.62 3.34
CA SER A 59 -14.30 21.22 2.12
C SER A 59 -14.03 22.13 0.92
N ALA A 60 -13.47 23.33 1.15
CA ALA A 60 -13.12 24.32 0.15
C ALA A 60 -11.60 24.51 0.08
N ASP A 61 -10.81 23.51 0.47
CA ASP A 61 -9.37 23.52 0.28
C ASP A 61 -9.05 23.53 -1.23
N GLU A 62 -8.53 24.66 -1.69
CA GLU A 62 -8.14 24.90 -3.08
C GLU A 62 -6.80 24.23 -3.44
N LYS A 63 -6.00 23.86 -2.44
CA LYS A 63 -4.66 23.26 -2.63
C LYS A 63 -4.72 21.76 -2.65
N VAL A 64 -5.53 21.18 -1.77
CA VAL A 64 -5.68 19.73 -1.67
C VAL A 64 -7.16 19.41 -1.75
N SER A 65 -7.54 18.49 -2.63
CA SER A 65 -8.95 18.16 -2.83
C SER A 65 -9.49 17.33 -1.66
N VAL A 66 -10.68 17.67 -1.18
CA VAL A 66 -11.45 16.88 -0.20
C VAL A 66 -11.64 15.42 -0.62
N ASN A 67 -11.66 15.13 -1.92
CA ASN A 67 -11.76 13.77 -2.43
C ASN A 67 -10.53 12.92 -2.07
N LEU A 68 -9.36 13.54 -1.91
CA LEU A 68 -8.15 12.85 -1.45
C LEU A 68 -8.28 12.46 0.02
N GLY A 69 -8.80 13.36 0.86
CA GLY A 69 -9.15 13.05 2.25
C GLY A 69 -10.16 11.91 2.34
N GLN A 70 -11.22 11.94 1.54
CA GLN A 70 -12.21 10.86 1.48
C GLN A 70 -11.60 9.52 1.02
N SER A 71 -10.69 9.55 0.03
CA SER A 71 -9.99 8.36 -0.44
C SER A 71 -9.08 7.77 0.64
N MET A 72 -8.48 8.62 1.48
CA MET A 72 -7.68 8.19 2.62
C MET A 72 -8.55 7.54 3.71
N VAL A 73 -9.73 8.11 4.01
CA VAL A 73 -10.70 7.49 4.93
C VAL A 73 -11.10 6.10 4.43
N ASP A 74 -11.45 6.00 3.14
CA ASP A 74 -11.81 4.72 2.52
C ASP A 74 -10.69 3.69 2.61
N PHE A 75 -9.44 4.10 2.40
CA PHE A 75 -8.30 3.23 2.53
C PHE A 75 -8.10 2.75 3.98
N LEU A 76 -8.07 3.68 4.94
CA LEU A 76 -7.85 3.37 6.36
C LEU A 76 -8.97 2.45 6.91
N GLN A 77 -10.23 2.74 6.60
CA GLN A 77 -11.36 1.92 7.07
C GLN A 77 -11.44 0.59 6.33
N LYS A 78 -11.42 0.59 4.98
CA LYS A 78 -11.75 -0.63 4.20
C LYS A 78 -10.57 -1.56 3.99
N ARG A 79 -9.33 -1.06 4.06
CA ARG A 79 -8.12 -1.88 3.82
C ARG A 79 -7.38 -2.22 5.09
N LEU A 80 -7.41 -1.33 6.08
CA LEU A 80 -6.66 -1.47 7.32
C LEU A 80 -7.56 -1.73 8.54
N ASP A 81 -8.89 -1.76 8.37
CA ASP A 81 -9.87 -2.04 9.43
C ASP A 81 -9.70 -1.11 10.65
N MET A 82 -9.32 0.15 10.38
CA MET A 82 -9.10 1.16 11.42
C MET A 82 -10.39 1.89 11.78
N ASP A 83 -10.49 2.27 13.06
CA ASP A 83 -11.49 3.23 13.49
C ASP A 83 -11.08 4.64 13.06
N VAL A 84 -11.89 5.26 12.19
CA VAL A 84 -11.59 6.57 11.60
C VAL A 84 -12.79 7.49 11.76
N THR A 85 -12.58 8.61 12.46
CA THR A 85 -13.51 9.72 12.53
C THR A 85 -13.17 10.76 11.47
N TRP A 86 -14.08 10.96 10.50
CA TRP A 86 -13.94 11.95 9.44
C TRP A 86 -14.81 13.19 9.69
N LYS A 87 -14.21 14.38 9.57
CA LYS A 87 -14.92 15.66 9.68
C LYS A 87 -14.54 16.58 8.52
N ALA A 88 -15.48 16.79 7.61
CA ALA A 88 -15.35 17.79 6.56
C ALA A 88 -15.97 19.13 7.02
N TYR A 89 -15.15 20.18 7.08
CA TYR A 89 -15.53 21.51 7.48
C TYR A 89 -15.97 22.34 6.27
N GLY A 90 -17.28 22.56 6.16
CA GLY A 90 -17.92 23.32 5.09
C GLY A 90 -17.36 24.72 4.91
N GLY A 91 -16.98 25.07 3.68
CA GLY A 91 -16.53 26.43 3.31
C GLY A 91 -15.18 26.83 3.87
N PHE A 92 -14.43 25.88 4.45
CA PHE A 92 -13.11 26.14 5.01
C PHE A 92 -12.01 25.68 4.05
N GLY A 93 -10.97 26.49 3.92
CA GLY A 93 -9.81 26.21 3.08
C GLY A 93 -8.79 25.31 3.78
N HIS A 94 -7.53 25.43 3.35
CA HIS A 94 -6.42 24.56 3.76
C HIS A 94 -6.00 24.64 5.24
N TRP A 95 -6.38 25.70 5.95
CA TRP A 95 -5.97 25.90 7.34
C TRP A 95 -6.86 25.12 8.30
N CYS A 96 -6.44 25.01 9.56
CA CYS A 96 -7.29 24.44 10.60
C CYS A 96 -8.47 25.38 10.92
N LYS A 97 -9.68 24.82 11.04
CA LYS A 97 -10.87 25.59 11.44
C LYS A 97 -10.86 25.83 12.94
N VAL A 98 -10.38 26.98 13.37
CA VAL A 98 -10.44 27.40 14.78
C VAL A 98 -11.76 28.17 15.01
N PRO A 99 -12.55 27.88 16.06
CA PRO A 99 -12.29 26.94 17.15
C PRO A 99 -12.77 25.50 16.92
N ASP A 100 -13.60 25.27 15.90
CA ASP A 100 -14.40 24.04 15.78
C ASP A 100 -13.58 22.75 15.63
N GLU A 101 -12.53 22.75 14.79
CA GLU A 101 -11.66 21.59 14.59
C GLU A 101 -10.84 21.26 15.83
N ILE A 102 -10.36 22.28 16.54
CA ILE A 102 -9.65 22.07 17.80
C ILE A 102 -10.58 21.45 18.85
N HIS A 103 -11.83 21.89 18.89
CA HIS A 103 -12.81 21.33 19.81
C HIS A 103 -13.15 19.88 19.48
N ASP A 104 -13.33 19.55 18.19
CA ASP A 104 -13.56 18.18 17.73
C ASP A 104 -12.36 17.26 18.04
N ILE A 105 -11.12 17.76 17.90
CA ILE A 105 -9.89 17.02 18.26
C ILE A 105 -9.84 16.75 19.77
N VAL A 106 -10.15 17.76 20.60
CA VAL A 106 -10.18 17.59 22.06
C VAL A 106 -11.26 16.58 22.46
N GLN A 107 -12.46 16.70 21.91
CA GLN A 107 -13.54 15.74 22.15
C GLN A 107 -13.18 14.33 21.70
N PHE A 108 -12.46 14.19 20.58
CA PHE A 108 -11.97 12.90 20.11
C PHE A 108 -11.04 12.25 21.14
N PHE A 109 -10.07 12.99 21.69
CA PHE A 109 -9.20 12.44 22.74
C PHE A 109 -9.95 12.13 24.04
N GLU A 110 -10.87 12.99 24.47
CA GLU A 110 -11.67 12.77 25.68
C GLU A 110 -12.61 11.55 25.54
N GLY A 111 -13.20 11.35 24.37
CA GLY A 111 -14.07 10.21 24.04
C GLY A 111 -13.33 8.86 24.02
N GLU A 112 -12.07 8.86 23.60
CA GLU A 112 -11.19 7.68 23.61
C GLU A 112 -10.58 7.38 25.00
N GLY A 113 -11.05 8.04 26.06
CA GLY A 113 -10.61 7.78 27.42
C GLY A 113 -9.23 8.35 27.79
N TRP A 114 -8.70 9.28 26.99
CA TRP A 114 -7.47 10.00 27.34
C TRP A 114 -7.79 11.06 28.39
N CYS A 115 -7.81 10.66 29.67
CA CYS A 115 -7.69 11.62 30.76
C CYS A 115 -6.30 12.25 30.70
N ALA A 116 -6.20 13.44 30.10
CA ALA A 116 -5.03 14.30 30.28
C ALA A 116 -4.93 14.67 31.77
N VAL A 117 -4.11 13.92 32.53
CA VAL A 117 -3.74 14.31 33.89
C VAL A 117 -2.78 15.49 33.78
N LEU A 118 -3.35 16.69 33.73
CA LEU A 118 -2.58 17.93 33.86
C LEU A 118 -2.17 18.06 35.33
N LYS A 119 -0.97 17.58 35.66
CA LYS A 119 -0.36 17.84 36.95
C LYS A 119 0.01 19.33 36.98
N ARG A 120 -0.62 20.06 37.90
CA ARG A 120 -0.36 21.47 38.19
C ARG A 120 1.11 21.74 38.52
#